data_AF-A0A2G9NY40-F1
#
_entry.id   AF-A0A2G9NY40-F1
#
_cell.length_a   1.000
_cell.length_b   1.000
_cell.length_c   1.000
_cell.angle_alpha   90.00
_cell.angle_beta   90.00
_cell.angle_gamma   90.00
#
_symmetry.space_group_name_H-M   'P 1'
#
loop_
_entity.id
_entity.type
_entity.pdbx_description
1 polymer ?
#
loop_
_entity_poly.entity_id
_entity_poly.type
_entity_poly.pdbx_seq_one_letter_code
_entity_poly.pdbx_strand_id
1 'polypeptide(L)'
;MNESSLLVLKALEKDYKDAREIARRAGVSYDSVMSALKGLEEAGYAALEREVEEKPALTGEGSLYAKNGLPERRLYDAVVAKALPLDEAVKKAGLSEKEKGI
;
A
#
# COMPACT_ATOMS: atom_id res chain seq x y z
N MET A 1 -0.22 2.67 -35.04
CA MET A 1 -1.39 2.89 -34.15
C MET A 1 -2.26 1.65 -34.14
N ASN A 2 -2.60 1.11 -32.98
CA ASN A 2 -3.48 -0.05 -32.82
C ASN A 2 -4.86 0.38 -32.26
N GLU A 3 -5.79 -0.57 -32.12
CA GLU A 3 -7.15 -0.29 -31.61
C GLU A 3 -7.13 0.35 -30.21
N SER A 4 -6.24 -0.11 -29.33
CA SER A 4 -6.05 0.45 -27.98
C SER A 4 -5.63 1.93 -28.02
N SER A 5 -4.75 2.33 -28.94
CA SER A 5 -4.38 3.74 -29.12
C SER A 5 -5.59 4.62 -29.46
N LEU A 6 -6.49 4.13 -30.32
CA LEU A 6 -7.70 4.87 -30.68
C LEU A 6 -8.65 5.03 -29.49
N LEU A 7 -8.81 3.96 -28.70
CA LEU A 7 -9.63 4.00 -27.48
C LEU A 7 -9.08 4.99 -26.45
N VAL A 8 -7.76 5.00 -26.25
CA VAL A 8 -7.10 5.95 -25.35
C VAL A 8 -7.30 7.39 -25.84
N LEU A 9 -7.10 7.67 -27.12
CA LEU A 9 -7.34 9.03 -27.65
C LEU A 9 -8.78 9.50 -27.47
N LYS A 10 -9.77 8.63 -27.74
CA LYS A 10 -11.19 8.94 -27.49
C LYS A 10 -11.48 9.16 -26.00
N ALA A 11 -10.73 8.53 -25.11
CA ALA A 11 -10.88 8.72 -23.68
C ALA A 11 -10.28 10.05 -23.23
N LEU A 12 -9.10 10.41 -23.76
CA LEU A 12 -8.44 11.70 -23.52
C LEU A 12 -9.27 12.87 -24.07
N GLU A 13 -9.92 12.71 -25.24
CA GLU A 13 -10.86 13.70 -25.79
C GLU A 13 -12.03 14.00 -24.83
N LYS A 14 -12.45 12.99 -24.05
CA LYS A 14 -13.50 13.10 -23.03
C LYS A 14 -12.98 13.56 -21.67
N ASP A 15 -11.74 14.06 -21.62
CA ASP A 15 -11.03 14.55 -20.42
C ASP A 15 -10.81 13.49 -19.33
N TYR A 16 -10.76 12.20 -19.67
CA TYR A 16 -10.31 11.17 -18.73
C TYR A 16 -8.79 11.19 -18.63
N LYS A 17 -8.25 11.46 -17.44
CA LYS A 17 -6.80 11.62 -17.21
C LYS A 17 -6.15 10.43 -16.50
N ASP A 18 -6.95 9.65 -15.78
CA ASP A 18 -6.47 8.49 -15.04
C ASP A 18 -6.47 7.23 -15.93
N ALA A 19 -5.30 6.60 -16.09
CA ALA A 19 -5.14 5.42 -16.93
C ALA A 19 -5.97 4.21 -16.47
N ARG A 20 -6.23 4.04 -15.16
CA ARG A 20 -7.09 2.98 -14.63
C ARG A 20 -8.56 3.27 -14.94
N GLU A 21 -8.96 4.53 -14.86
CA GLU A 21 -10.29 4.96 -15.27
C GLU A 21 -10.52 4.75 -16.77
N ILE A 22 -9.54 5.11 -17.61
CA ILE A 22 -9.58 4.87 -19.05
C ILE A 22 -9.75 3.37 -19.33
N ALA A 23 -8.95 2.51 -18.68
CA ALA A 23 -9.03 1.06 -18.84
C ALA A 23 -10.42 0.52 -18.49
N ARG A 24 -10.95 0.93 -17.33
CA ARG A 24 -12.29 0.52 -16.87
C ARG A 24 -13.39 0.97 -17.83
N ARG A 25 -13.35 2.21 -18.32
CA ARG A 25 -14.38 2.77 -19.22
C ARG A 25 -14.29 2.21 -20.64
N ALA A 26 -13.08 1.95 -21.13
CA ALA A 26 -12.83 1.41 -22.46
C ALA A 26 -12.95 -0.13 -22.52
N GLY A 27 -13.07 -0.82 -21.39
CA GLY A 27 -13.22 -2.28 -21.35
C GLY A 27 -11.96 -3.04 -21.74
N VAL A 28 -10.78 -2.44 -21.56
CA VAL A 28 -9.47 -3.02 -21.91
C VAL A 28 -8.59 -3.15 -20.66
N SER A 29 -7.52 -3.94 -20.73
CA SER A 29 -6.61 -4.09 -19.60
C SER A 29 -5.82 -2.81 -19.34
N TYR A 30 -5.47 -2.56 -18.08
CA TYR A 30 -4.62 -1.45 -17.68
C TYR A 30 -3.27 -1.47 -18.43
N ASP A 31 -2.65 -2.64 -18.57
CA ASP A 31 -1.39 -2.79 -19.31
C ASP A 31 -1.53 -2.39 -20.78
N SER A 32 -2.67 -2.67 -21.41
CA SER A 32 -2.95 -2.25 -22.79
C SER A 32 -3.06 -0.73 -22.90
N VAL A 33 -3.70 -0.08 -21.92
CA VAL A 33 -3.79 1.39 -21.85
C VAL A 33 -2.41 1.99 -21.63
N MET A 34 -1.61 1.45 -20.72
CA MET A 34 -0.26 1.95 -20.45
C MET A 34 0.67 1.80 -21.66
N SER A 35 0.61 0.66 -22.35
CA SER A 35 1.37 0.45 -23.60
C SER A 35 0.94 1.43 -24.69
N ALA A 36 -0.36 1.67 -24.84
CA ALA A 36 -0.89 2.64 -25.79
C ALA A 36 -0.50 4.08 -25.45
N LEU A 37 -0.62 4.50 -24.19
CA LEU A 37 -0.21 5.83 -23.71
C LEU A 37 1.28 6.06 -23.97
N LYS A 38 2.14 5.09 -23.67
CA LYS A 38 3.57 5.18 -23.94
C LYS A 38 3.85 5.34 -25.44
N GLY A 39 3.21 4.55 -26.29
CA GLY A 39 3.38 4.68 -27.74
C GLY A 39 2.84 6.00 -28.29
N LEU A 40 1.77 6.55 -27.71
CA LEU A 40 1.23 7.87 -28.08
C LEU A 40 2.16 9.00 -27.62
N GLU A 41 2.78 8.88 -26.45
CA GLU A 41 3.78 9.81 -25.95
C GLU A 41 5.04 9.82 -26.82
N GLU A 42 5.60 8.64 -27.11
CA GLU A 42 6.77 8.50 -27.99
C GLU A 42 6.51 9.08 -29.40
N ALA A 43 5.27 9.01 -29.87
CA ALA A 43 4.85 9.57 -31.15
C ALA A 43 4.42 11.05 -31.10
N GLY A 44 4.41 11.68 -29.92
CA GLY A 44 4.05 13.10 -29.74
C GLY A 44 2.55 13.40 -29.81
N TYR A 45 1.68 12.39 -29.64
CA TYR A 45 0.22 12.54 -29.67
C TYR A 45 -0.42 12.69 -28.29
N ALA A 46 0.31 12.43 -27.21
CA ALA A 46 -0.11 12.63 -25.84
C ALA A 46 1.10 12.97 -24.95
N ALA A 47 0.86 13.54 -23.78
CA ALA A 47 1.88 13.69 -22.74
C ALA A 47 1.45 12.87 -21.52
N LEU A 48 2.37 12.08 -20.95
CA LEU A 48 2.08 11.28 -19.77
C LEU A 48 2.73 11.93 -18.54
N GLU A 49 1.89 12.36 -17.60
CA GLU A 49 2.36 12.80 -16.28
C GLU A 49 2.21 11.65 -15.28
N ARG A 50 3.24 11.46 -14.44
CA ARG A 50 3.23 10.44 -13.38
C ARG A 50 3.24 11.12 -12.02
N GLU A 51 2.14 10.98 -11.31
CA GLU A 51 2.01 11.39 -9.91
C GLU A 51 2.20 10.16 -8.99
N VAL A 52 2.91 10.35 -7.87
CA VAL A 52 3.09 9.33 -6.84
C VAL A 52 2.55 9.89 -5.53
N GLU A 53 1.50 9.27 -5.00
CA GLU A 53 0.92 9.63 -3.70
C GLU A 53 1.39 8.62 -2.64
N GLU A 54 2.16 9.09 -1.66
CA GLU A 54 2.59 8.27 -0.53
C GLU A 54 1.55 8.33 0.61
N LYS A 55 1.00 7.17 0.98
CA LYS A 55 0.03 7.04 2.08
C LYS A 55 0.62 6.20 3.21
N PRO A 56 1.00 6.80 4.36
CA PRO A 56 1.45 6.02 5.50
C PRO A 56 0.29 5.19 6.04
N ALA A 57 0.53 3.91 6.30
CA ALA A 57 -0.43 2.99 6.89
C ALA A 57 0.25 2.16 7.98
N LEU A 58 -0.49 1.83 9.04
CA LEU A 58 -0.01 0.90 10.04
C LEU A 58 0.10 -0.50 9.42
N THR A 59 1.21 -1.17 9.69
CA THR A 59 1.31 -2.61 9.47
C THR A 59 0.41 -3.34 10.47
N GLY A 60 0.24 -4.66 10.31
CA GLY A 60 -0.48 -5.47 11.30
C GLY A 60 0.13 -5.34 12.70
N GLU A 61 1.46 -5.39 12.80
CA GLU A 61 2.21 -5.17 14.06
C GLU A 61 2.04 -3.76 14.58
N GLY A 62 2.18 -2.74 13.72
CA GLY A 62 1.98 -1.34 14.11
C GLY A 62 0.59 -1.09 14.68
N SER A 63 -0.44 -1.74 14.13
CA SER A 63 -1.81 -1.68 14.64
C SER A 63 -1.95 -2.34 16.01
N LEU A 64 -1.30 -3.50 16.22
CA LEU A 64 -1.28 -4.19 17.50
C LEU A 64 -0.56 -3.37 18.58
N TYR A 65 0.57 -2.75 18.23
CA TYR A 65 1.35 -1.93 19.15
C TYR A 65 0.64 -0.62 19.48
N ALA A 66 -0.03 0.01 18.51
CA ALA A 66 -0.88 1.18 18.76
C ALA A 66 -2.04 0.86 19.72
N LYS A 67 -2.62 -0.35 19.62
CA LYS A 67 -3.74 -0.77 20.47
C LYS A 67 -3.31 -1.25 21.85
N ASN A 68 -2.28 -2.08 21.93
CA ASN A 68 -1.92 -2.82 23.14
C ASN A 68 -0.71 -2.20 23.87
N GLY A 69 -0.04 -1.22 23.26
CA GLY A 69 1.24 -0.70 23.71
C GLY A 69 2.42 -1.54 23.22
N LEU A 70 3.62 -0.94 23.31
CA LEU A 70 4.86 -1.58 22.90
C LEU A 70 5.13 -2.84 23.73
N PRO A 71 5.65 -3.92 23.12
CA PRO A 71 6.03 -5.15 23.81
C PRO A 71 6.92 -4.91 25.03
N GLU A 72 7.95 -4.07 24.89
CA GLU A 72 8.93 -3.75 25.92
C GLU A 72 8.28 -3.04 27.09
N ARG A 73 7.31 -2.16 26.82
CA ARG A 73 6.58 -1.45 27.87
C ARG A 73 5.68 -2.40 28.65
N ARG A 74 4.94 -3.26 27.94
CA ARG A 74 4.10 -4.29 28.55
C ARG A 74 4.91 -5.25 29.42
N LEU A 75 6.11 -5.63 28.96
CA LEU A 75 7.02 -6.49 29.71
C LEU A 75 7.58 -5.77 30.95
N TYR A 76 8.06 -4.55 30.79
CA TYR A 76 8.56 -3.73 31.90
C TYR A 76 7.50 -3.57 33.00
N ASP A 77 6.27 -3.20 32.63
CA ASP A 77 5.18 -3.04 33.58
C ASP A 77 4.82 -4.39 34.27
N ALA A 78 4.94 -5.52 33.56
CA ALA A 78 4.73 -6.84 34.15
C ALA A 78 5.81 -7.22 35.17
N VAL A 79 7.08 -6.89 34.90
CA VAL A 79 8.22 -7.15 35.80
C VAL A 79 8.19 -6.21 37.00
N VAL A 80 8.06 -4.90 36.79
CA VAL A 80 8.17 -3.90 37.85
C VAL A 80 6.96 -3.92 38.79
N ALA A 81 5.74 -4.11 38.27
CA ALA A 81 4.56 -4.09 39.13
C ALA A 81 4.43 -5.32 40.05
N LYS A 82 5.17 -6.42 39.80
CA LYS A 82 5.00 -7.68 40.54
C LYS A 82 6.30 -8.43 40.87
N ALA A 83 7.48 -7.91 40.52
CA ALA A 83 8.77 -8.59 40.64
C ALA A 83 8.75 -10.04 40.12
N LEU A 84 8.00 -10.27 39.03
CA LEU A 84 7.79 -11.62 38.51
C LEU A 84 9.08 -12.15 37.86
N PRO A 85 9.35 -13.46 37.99
CA PRO A 85 10.31 -14.14 37.14
C PRO A 85 10.00 -13.87 35.65
N LEU A 86 11.05 -13.79 34.82
CA LEU A 86 10.95 -13.38 33.42
C LEU A 86 9.90 -14.18 32.63
N ASP A 87 9.87 -15.50 32.80
CA ASP A 87 8.93 -16.40 32.13
C ASP A 87 7.46 -16.10 32.47
N GLU A 88 7.19 -15.70 33.72
CA GLU A 88 5.85 -15.31 34.17
C GLU A 88 5.49 -13.91 33.68
N ALA A 89 6.45 -12.99 33.64
CA ALA A 89 6.27 -11.65 33.12
C ALA A 89 5.93 -11.67 31.62
N VAL A 90 6.60 -12.51 30.83
CA VAL A 90 6.35 -12.70 29.39
C VAL A 90 4.92 -13.19 29.14
N LYS A 91 4.45 -14.18 29.90
CA LYS A 91 3.07 -14.68 29.80
C LYS A 91 2.05 -13.60 30.16
N LYS A 92 2.27 -12.88 31.26
CA LYS A 92 1.36 -11.83 31.74
C LYS A 92 1.34 -10.61 30.82
N ALA A 93 2.47 -10.27 30.21
CA ALA A 93 2.57 -9.21 29.23
C ALA A 93 1.82 -9.56 27.93
N GLY A 94 1.48 -10.83 27.69
CA GLY A 94 0.73 -11.29 26.52
C GLY A 94 1.54 -11.29 25.24
N LEU A 95 2.86 -11.45 25.33
CA LEU A 95 3.76 -11.41 24.18
C LEU A 95 3.61 -12.67 23.33
N SER A 96 3.48 -12.49 22.01
CA SER A 96 3.53 -13.56 21.03
C SER A 96 4.95 -14.13 20.87
N GLU A 97 5.09 -15.33 20.30
CA GLU A 97 6.41 -15.95 20.05
C GLU A 97 7.34 -15.06 19.21
N LYS A 98 6.79 -14.26 18.29
CA LYS A 98 7.56 -13.31 17.48
C LYS A 98 8.06 -12.10 18.29
N GLU A 99 7.28 -11.65 19.28
CA GLU A 99 7.66 -10.56 20.20
C GLU A 99 8.62 -11.03 21.31
N LYS A 100 8.70 -12.34 21.58
CA LYS A 100 9.58 -12.91 22.60
C LYS A 100 11.06 -12.92 22.23
N GLY A 101 11.36 -12.81 20.93
CA GLY A 101 12.69 -12.73 20.31
C GLY A 101 13.89 -12.85 21.24
N ILE A 102 14.07 -14.05 21.79
CA ILE A 102 15.35 -14.68 22.10
C ILE A 102 15.60 -15.68 20.97
#